data_AF-A0A9N8YZY1-F1
#
_entry.id   AF-A0A9N8YZY1-F1
#
_cell.length_a   1.000
_cell.length_b   1.000
_cell.length_c   1.000
_cell.angle_alpha   90.00
_cell.angle_beta   90.00
_cell.angle_gamma   90.00
#
_symmetry.space_group_name_H-M   'P 1'
#
loop_
_entity.id
_entity.type
_entity.pdbx_description
1 polymer ?
#
loop_
_entity_poly.entity_id
_entity_poly.type
_entity_poly.pdbx_seq_one_letter_code
_entity_poly.pdbx_strand_id
1 'polypeptide(L)'
;MQHQLARSLSGELKRILIPNASTSAQQQSVSQQESYKPPGLEDSNSTDRALENGNYEDAFVAVLASHELPLILRLCSKVNPKTVFSHARSLLSQPVILSLIHHLSLELNKYPDLKLTWMEEAVIKLNPKDHIIREHCERLLPLVKQRLEQYYYQIATQDPSSPNLKNISLLIHVVNSLLQ
;
A
#
# COMPACT_ATOMS: atom_id res chain seq x y z
N MET A 1 -11.69 17.76 -1.11
CA MET A 1 -10.41 17.24 -0.62
C MET A 1 -9.99 15.92 -1.29
N GLN A 2 -10.88 14.94 -1.49
CA GLN A 2 -10.55 13.63 -2.11
C GLN A 2 -9.86 13.72 -3.50
N HIS A 3 -10.25 14.66 -4.36
CA HIS A 3 -9.63 14.83 -5.69
C HIS A 3 -8.15 15.26 -5.65
N GLN A 4 -7.70 15.96 -4.61
CA GLN A 4 -6.31 16.43 -4.51
C GLN A 4 -5.39 15.33 -3.98
N LEU A 5 -5.90 14.51 -3.04
CA LEU A 5 -5.20 13.34 -2.51
C LEU A 5 -5.06 12.25 -3.58
N ALA A 6 -6.11 11.99 -4.36
CA ALA A 6 -6.05 11.07 -5.50
C ALA A 6 -5.04 11.53 -6.56
N ARG A 7 -4.87 12.84 -6.77
CA ARG A 7 -3.83 13.40 -7.66
C ARG A 7 -2.42 13.22 -7.11
N SER A 8 -2.23 13.43 -5.81
CA SER A 8 -0.93 13.20 -5.15
C SER A 8 -0.54 11.72 -5.22
N LEU A 9 -1.47 10.82 -4.89
CA LEU A 9 -1.28 9.38 -5.02
C LEU A 9 -1.10 8.94 -6.47
N SER A 10 -1.81 9.54 -7.45
CA SER A 10 -1.62 9.23 -8.88
C SER A 10 -0.23 9.66 -9.38
N GLY A 11 0.25 10.83 -8.95
CA GLY A 11 1.63 11.27 -9.21
C GLY A 11 2.68 10.35 -8.59
N GLU A 12 2.40 9.81 -7.41
CA GLU A 12 3.29 8.91 -6.68
C GLU A 12 3.23 7.45 -7.20
N LEU A 13 2.05 6.98 -7.61
CA LEU A 13 1.87 5.73 -8.37
C LEU A 13 2.65 5.77 -9.69
N LYS A 14 2.77 6.95 -10.31
CA LYS A 14 3.61 7.18 -11.48
C LYS A 14 5.12 7.08 -11.17
N ARG A 15 5.56 7.44 -9.94
CA ARG A 15 6.94 7.18 -9.48
C ARG A 15 7.20 5.70 -9.22
N ILE A 16 6.27 4.99 -8.60
CA ILE A 16 6.40 3.55 -8.29
C ILE A 16 6.54 2.70 -9.57
N LEU A 17 5.92 3.16 -10.68
CA LEU A 17 5.83 2.42 -11.93
C LEU A 17 6.93 2.74 -12.96
N ILE A 18 7.72 3.79 -12.73
CA ILE A 18 8.81 4.23 -13.61
C ILE A 18 10.10 4.27 -12.80
N PRO A 19 10.95 3.23 -12.86
CA PRO A 19 12.34 3.41 -12.48
C PRO A 19 12.98 4.30 -13.55
N ASN A 20 13.21 5.56 -13.18
CA ASN A 20 14.09 6.52 -13.84
C ASN A 20 13.52 7.29 -15.06
N ALA A 21 13.22 8.55 -14.83
CA ALA A 21 13.47 9.60 -15.82
C ALA A 21 14.12 10.76 -15.07
N SER A 22 15.42 10.92 -15.30
CA SER A 22 16.29 12.00 -14.87
C SER A 22 15.58 13.35 -14.94
N THR A 23 15.70 14.17 -13.90
CA THR A 23 15.55 15.62 -14.09
C THR A 23 16.63 16.33 -13.31
N SER A 24 17.50 16.94 -14.10
CA SER A 24 18.68 17.70 -13.74
C SER A 24 18.39 18.76 -12.68
N ALA A 25 19.34 18.89 -11.76
CA ALA A 25 19.40 19.95 -10.78
C ALA A 25 19.48 21.32 -11.48
N GLN A 26 18.44 22.14 -11.30
CA GLN A 26 18.54 23.60 -11.41
C GLN A 26 18.51 24.19 -10.00
N GLN A 27 19.53 24.98 -9.76
CA GLN A 27 19.91 25.61 -8.51
C GLN A 27 19.23 26.98 -8.40
N GLN A 28 18.55 27.27 -7.29
CA GLN A 28 18.33 28.64 -6.83
C GLN A 28 17.97 28.73 -5.33
N SER A 29 18.98 29.18 -4.58
CA SER A 29 19.00 30.16 -3.47
C SER A 29 17.87 30.26 -2.43
N VAL A 30 18.33 30.15 -1.18
CA VAL A 30 17.72 30.26 0.16
C VAL A 30 17.16 31.64 0.52
N SER A 31 16.05 31.66 1.28
CA SER A 31 15.63 32.60 2.37
C SER A 31 14.21 32.18 2.81
N GLN A 32 13.77 31.97 4.05
CA GLN A 32 14.18 32.31 5.42
C GLN A 32 13.55 31.29 6.41
N GLN A 33 14.18 31.19 7.59
CA GLN A 33 13.86 30.48 8.84
C GLN A 33 12.44 29.90 9.06
N GLU A 34 12.38 28.61 9.45
CA GLU A 34 11.85 28.21 10.78
C GLU A 34 12.29 26.77 11.17
N SER A 35 12.85 26.67 12.38
CA SER A 35 13.01 25.48 13.23
C SER A 35 13.64 24.21 12.63
N TYR A 36 14.96 24.03 12.82
CA TYR A 36 15.61 22.72 12.69
C TYR A 36 15.02 21.73 13.70
N LYS A 37 14.15 20.83 13.23
CA LYS A 37 13.73 19.62 13.93
C LYS A 37 14.34 18.43 13.17
N PRO A 38 15.08 17.50 13.83
CA PRO A 38 15.71 16.39 13.13
C PRO A 38 14.65 15.54 12.37
N PRO A 39 14.92 15.16 11.11
CA PRO A 39 13.98 14.39 10.29
C PRO A 39 13.96 12.94 10.80
N GLY A 40 12.94 12.64 11.57
CA GLY A 40 12.70 11.31 12.10
C GLY A 40 11.93 11.41 13.39
N LEU A 41 10.73 10.83 13.41
CA LEU A 41 9.90 10.55 14.58
C LEU A 41 8.81 11.58 14.97
N GLU A 42 8.37 12.51 14.10
CA GLU A 42 7.21 13.39 14.44
C GLU A 42 5.85 12.98 13.82
N ASP A 43 5.82 12.00 12.91
CA ASP A 43 4.57 11.52 12.29
C ASP A 43 3.85 10.42 13.08
N SER A 44 4.40 9.99 14.23
CA SER A 44 3.73 9.01 15.06
C SER A 44 2.51 9.61 15.76
N ASN A 45 2.56 10.88 16.17
CA ASN A 45 1.46 11.53 16.91
C ASN A 45 0.33 11.99 15.99
N SER A 46 0.62 12.43 14.76
CA SER A 46 -0.41 12.79 13.78
C SER A 46 -1.20 11.57 13.31
N THR A 47 -0.50 10.45 13.05
CA THR A 47 -1.12 9.18 12.66
C THR A 47 -1.96 8.59 13.80
N ASP A 48 -1.44 8.59 15.04
CA ASP A 48 -2.20 8.07 16.19
C ASP A 48 -3.47 8.90 16.44
N ARG A 49 -3.37 10.23 16.41
CA ARG A 49 -4.53 11.13 16.52
C ARG A 49 -5.52 10.96 15.37
N ALA A 50 -5.06 10.69 14.14
CA ALA A 50 -5.94 10.43 13.01
C ALA A 50 -6.71 9.11 13.19
N LEU A 51 -6.07 8.08 13.74
CA LEU A 51 -6.72 6.81 14.09
C LEU A 51 -7.74 6.99 15.22
N GLU A 52 -7.40 7.77 16.25
CA GLU A 52 -8.32 8.08 17.36
C GLU A 52 -9.55 8.87 16.92
N ASN A 53 -9.40 9.73 15.90
CA ASN A 53 -10.51 10.49 15.31
C ASN A 53 -11.32 9.69 14.27
N GLY A 54 -10.99 8.41 14.01
CA GLY A 54 -11.64 7.58 13.00
C GLY A 54 -11.29 7.95 11.55
N ASN A 55 -10.30 8.82 11.33
CA ASN A 55 -9.84 9.26 10.03
C ASN A 55 -8.78 8.30 9.45
N TYR A 56 -9.17 7.05 9.24
CA TYR A 56 -8.28 6.01 8.72
C TYR A 56 -7.70 6.38 7.35
N GLU A 57 -8.50 6.95 6.44
CA GLU A 57 -8.01 7.32 5.09
C GLU A 57 -6.79 8.23 5.15
N ASP A 58 -6.84 9.31 5.94
CA ASP A 58 -5.77 10.30 6.04
C ASP A 58 -4.48 9.68 6.61
N ALA A 59 -4.60 8.85 7.65
CA ALA A 59 -3.49 8.10 8.23
C ALA A 59 -2.83 7.16 7.21
N PHE A 60 -3.64 6.40 6.46
CA PHE A 60 -3.12 5.51 5.42
C PHE A 60 -2.47 6.28 4.28
N VAL A 61 -3.04 7.41 3.85
CA VAL A 61 -2.45 8.25 2.80
C VAL A 61 -1.10 8.81 3.24
N ALA A 62 -1.00 9.37 4.45
CA ALA A 62 0.24 9.91 4.97
C ALA A 62 1.35 8.85 5.06
N VAL A 63 1.02 7.66 5.56
CA VAL A 63 1.98 6.55 5.70
C VAL A 63 2.33 5.92 4.35
N LEU A 64 1.40 5.82 3.41
CA LEU A 64 1.71 5.33 2.06
C LEU A 64 2.53 6.35 1.25
N ALA A 65 2.39 7.64 1.53
CA ALA A 65 3.20 8.69 0.92
C ALA A 65 4.65 8.74 1.44
N SER A 66 4.96 8.11 2.58
CA SER A 66 6.34 8.01 3.07
C SER A 66 7.16 6.92 2.37
N HIS A 67 6.51 5.98 1.67
CA HIS A 67 7.10 4.79 1.04
C HIS A 67 7.91 3.90 2.00
N GLU A 68 7.77 4.11 3.31
CA GLU A 68 8.46 3.33 4.32
C GLU A 68 7.63 2.11 4.72
N LEU A 69 7.97 0.95 4.16
CA LEU A 69 7.34 -0.32 4.53
C LEU A 69 7.29 -0.55 6.06
N PRO A 70 8.31 -0.21 6.87
CA PRO A 70 8.22 -0.32 8.33
C PRO A 70 7.10 0.54 8.96
N LEU A 71 6.82 1.73 8.42
CA LEU A 71 5.73 2.59 8.89
C LEU A 71 4.37 2.02 8.49
N ILE A 72 4.25 1.53 7.25
CA ILE A 72 3.04 0.85 6.75
C ILE A 72 2.72 -0.36 7.62
N LEU A 73 3.71 -1.20 7.92
CA LEU A 73 3.52 -2.38 8.77
C LEU A 73 3.17 -2.01 10.21
N ARG A 74 3.76 -0.94 10.76
CA ARG A 74 3.40 -0.43 12.09
C ARG A 74 1.95 0.03 12.14
N LEU A 75 1.49 0.74 11.12
CA LEU A 75 0.09 1.15 10.99
C LEU A 75 -0.84 -0.07 10.88
N CYS A 76 -0.52 -1.00 9.99
CA CYS A 76 -1.27 -2.25 9.80
C CYS A 76 -1.31 -3.13 11.06
N SER A 77 -0.31 -3.06 11.94
CA SER A 77 -0.28 -3.78 13.21
C SER A 77 -1.15 -3.13 14.29
N LYS A 78 -1.28 -1.79 14.27
CA LYS A 78 -2.14 -1.04 15.20
C LYS A 78 -3.62 -1.09 14.83
N VAL A 79 -3.94 -1.29 13.56
CA VAL A 79 -5.30 -1.22 13.04
C VAL A 79 -5.78 -2.62 12.64
N ASN A 80 -7.05 -2.93 12.88
CA ASN A 80 -7.62 -4.19 12.42
C ASN A 80 -8.12 -4.03 10.96
N PRO A 81 -7.67 -4.86 9.99
CA PRO A 81 -8.14 -4.77 8.61
C PRO A 81 -9.66 -4.89 8.51
N LYS A 82 -10.27 -5.74 9.35
CA LYS A 82 -11.73 -5.88 9.41
C LYS A 82 -12.41 -4.56 9.79
N THR A 83 -11.86 -3.76 10.70
CA THR A 83 -12.44 -2.46 11.04
C THR A 83 -12.43 -1.51 9.84
N VAL A 84 -11.33 -1.49 9.08
CA VAL A 84 -11.14 -0.63 7.91
C VAL A 84 -12.02 -1.05 6.72
N PHE A 85 -12.22 -2.36 6.53
CA PHE A 85 -12.96 -2.93 5.40
C PHE A 85 -14.38 -3.42 5.74
N SER A 86 -14.81 -3.38 7.02
CA SER A 86 -16.11 -3.89 7.53
C SER A 86 -17.33 -3.18 6.95
N HIS A 87 -17.21 -1.90 6.64
CA HIS A 87 -18.35 -1.10 6.21
C HIS A 87 -18.75 -1.46 4.78
N ALA A 88 -20.05 -1.31 4.47
CA ALA A 88 -20.61 -1.55 3.12
C ALA A 88 -19.87 -0.75 2.03
N ARG A 89 -19.24 0.37 2.41
CA ARG A 89 -18.21 1.09 1.65
C ARG A 89 -16.92 1.05 2.47
N SER A 90 -15.79 0.65 1.87
CA SER A 90 -14.49 0.68 2.54
C SER A 90 -14.18 2.09 3.04
N LEU A 91 -13.54 2.21 4.20
CA LEU A 91 -13.08 3.50 4.71
C LEU A 91 -11.90 4.06 3.91
N LEU A 92 -11.28 3.23 3.07
CA LEU A 92 -10.22 3.60 2.15
C LEU A 92 -10.76 3.73 0.73
N SER A 93 -10.28 4.75 0.02
CA SER A 93 -10.54 4.92 -1.40
C SER A 93 -9.74 3.93 -2.27
N GLN A 94 -10.26 3.64 -3.46
CA GLN A 94 -9.65 2.75 -4.45
C GLN A 94 -8.13 2.95 -4.68
N PRO A 95 -7.61 4.19 -4.87
CA PRO A 95 -6.16 4.39 -5.02
C PRO A 95 -5.38 4.01 -3.78
N VAL A 96 -5.91 4.27 -2.58
CA VAL A 96 -5.27 3.90 -1.31
C VAL A 96 -5.21 2.37 -1.16
N ILE A 97 -6.29 1.67 -1.50
CA ILE A 97 -6.34 0.20 -1.49
C ILE A 97 -5.30 -0.38 -2.45
N LEU A 98 -5.25 0.11 -3.70
CA LEU A 98 -4.28 -0.35 -4.69
C LEU A 98 -2.83 -0.11 -4.23
N SER A 99 -2.53 1.08 -3.71
CA SER A 99 -1.22 1.42 -3.16
C SER A 99 -0.84 0.54 -1.98
N LEU A 100 -1.80 0.23 -1.09
CA LEU A 100 -1.58 -0.65 0.04
C LEU A 100 -1.25 -2.08 -0.42
N ILE A 101 -2.04 -2.65 -1.34
CA ILE A 101 -1.77 -3.99 -1.93
C ILE A 101 -0.36 -4.01 -2.56
N HIS A 102 0.01 -2.96 -3.27
CA HIS A 102 1.34 -2.86 -3.85
C HIS A 102 2.45 -2.90 -2.78
N HIS A 103 2.35 -2.07 -1.75
CA HIS A 103 3.36 -2.02 -0.69
C HIS A 103 3.42 -3.31 0.12
N LEU A 104 2.28 -3.95 0.42
CA LEU A 104 2.25 -5.22 1.13
C LEU A 104 2.86 -6.36 0.31
N SER A 105 2.78 -6.30 -1.03
CA SER A 105 3.46 -7.26 -1.91
C SER A 105 4.99 -7.13 -1.92
N LEU A 106 5.54 -6.02 -1.42
CA LEU A 106 6.99 -5.84 -1.27
C LEU A 106 7.48 -6.58 -0.03
N GLU A 107 8.63 -7.24 -0.13
CA GLU A 107 9.27 -7.98 0.97
C GLU A 107 8.31 -8.91 1.73
N LEU A 108 7.51 -9.73 1.04
CA LEU A 108 6.48 -10.63 1.64
C LEU A 108 7.03 -11.53 2.76
N ASN A 109 8.34 -11.80 2.76
CA ASN A 109 9.07 -12.55 3.79
C ASN A 109 9.03 -11.88 5.17
N LYS A 110 8.79 -10.57 5.25
CA LYS A 110 8.70 -9.79 6.49
C LYS A 110 7.25 -9.67 6.94
N TYR A 111 6.90 -10.26 8.08
CA TYR A 111 5.54 -10.27 8.65
C TYR A 111 4.48 -10.82 7.68
N PRO A 112 4.66 -12.05 7.16
CA PRO A 112 3.78 -12.60 6.13
C PRO A 112 2.33 -12.72 6.59
N ASP A 113 2.07 -13.18 7.82
CA ASP A 113 0.71 -13.36 8.32
C ASP A 113 -0.07 -12.04 8.37
N LEU A 114 0.58 -10.95 8.81
CA LEU A 114 -0.01 -9.61 8.81
C LEU A 114 -0.30 -9.14 7.38
N LYS A 115 0.67 -9.27 6.48
CA LYS A 115 0.54 -8.82 5.09
C LYS A 115 -0.55 -9.57 4.34
N LEU A 116 -0.57 -10.89 4.45
CA LEU A 116 -1.54 -11.75 3.79
C LEU A 116 -2.95 -11.43 4.29
N THR A 117 -3.14 -11.32 5.61
CA THR A 117 -4.45 -10.94 6.20
C THR A 117 -4.95 -9.59 5.68
N TRP A 118 -4.06 -8.60 5.58
CA TRP A 118 -4.41 -7.29 5.05
C TRP A 118 -4.69 -7.32 3.54
N MET A 119 -3.92 -8.10 2.77
CA MET A 119 -4.13 -8.25 1.34
C MET A 119 -5.46 -8.95 1.04
N GLU A 120 -5.84 -9.99 1.80
CA GLU A 120 -7.11 -10.71 1.64
C GLU A 120 -8.31 -9.76 1.69
N GLU A 121 -8.37 -8.90 2.70
CA GLU A 121 -9.47 -7.93 2.84
C GLU A 121 -9.39 -6.82 1.78
N ALA A 122 -8.18 -6.38 1.43
CA ALA A 122 -7.97 -5.31 0.46
C ALA A 122 -8.36 -5.72 -0.97
N VAL A 123 -8.00 -6.94 -1.41
CA VAL A 123 -8.31 -7.39 -2.78
C VAL A 123 -9.81 -7.56 -3.01
N ILE A 124 -10.58 -7.92 -1.98
CA ILE A 124 -12.06 -8.04 -2.05
C ILE A 124 -12.72 -6.68 -2.29
N LYS A 125 -12.12 -5.61 -1.78
CA LYS A 125 -12.63 -4.24 -1.91
C LYS A 125 -12.07 -3.51 -3.13
N LEU A 126 -11.05 -4.06 -3.79
CA LEU A 126 -10.49 -3.48 -4.99
C LEU A 126 -11.46 -3.64 -6.17
N ASN A 127 -11.70 -2.54 -6.88
CA ASN A 127 -12.53 -2.47 -8.08
C ASN A 127 -11.64 -2.02 -9.24
N PRO A 128 -11.11 -2.96 -10.06
CA PRO A 128 -10.21 -2.65 -11.16
C PRO A 128 -10.89 -1.89 -12.30
N LYS A 129 -12.24 -1.85 -12.33
CA LYS A 129 -13.01 -1.14 -13.35
C LYS A 129 -13.13 0.35 -13.08
N ASP A 130 -12.71 0.82 -11.90
CA ASP A 130 -12.74 2.23 -11.53
C ASP A 130 -11.82 3.05 -12.45
N HIS A 131 -12.41 4.05 -13.11
CA HIS A 131 -11.73 4.95 -14.04
C HIS A 131 -10.47 5.64 -13.49
N ILE A 132 -10.38 5.84 -12.17
CA ILE A 132 -9.23 6.53 -11.54
C ILE A 132 -8.03 5.59 -11.45
N ILE A 133 -8.26 4.31 -11.18
CA ILE A 133 -7.20 3.34 -10.88
C ILE A 133 -6.99 2.29 -11.95
N ARG A 134 -7.85 2.21 -12.98
CA ARG A 134 -7.79 1.20 -14.05
C ARG A 134 -6.40 1.07 -14.67
N GLU A 135 -5.84 2.18 -15.15
CA GLU A 135 -4.50 2.18 -15.77
C GLU A 135 -3.39 1.76 -14.81
N HIS A 136 -3.56 2.05 -13.51
CA HIS A 136 -2.62 1.64 -12.48
C HIS A 136 -2.78 0.15 -12.13
N CYS A 137 -4.01 -0.37 -12.10
CA CYS A 137 -4.29 -1.79 -11.89
C CYS A 137 -3.65 -2.66 -12.97
N GLU A 138 -3.78 -2.28 -14.24
CA GLU A 138 -3.20 -3.00 -15.38
C GLU A 138 -1.68 -3.18 -15.27
N ARG A 139 -0.99 -2.26 -14.58
CA ARG A 139 0.47 -2.33 -14.43
C ARG A 139 0.92 -2.85 -13.06
N LEU A 140 0.18 -2.59 -11.99
CA LEU A 140 0.55 -3.00 -10.63
C LEU A 140 0.09 -4.41 -10.28
N LEU A 141 -1.09 -4.84 -10.71
CA LEU A 141 -1.61 -6.17 -10.40
C LEU A 141 -0.75 -7.31 -10.99
N PRO A 142 -0.18 -7.21 -12.21
CA PRO A 142 0.73 -8.24 -12.71
C PRO A 142 2.01 -8.33 -11.86
N LEU A 143 2.54 -7.20 -11.39
CA LEU A 143 3.71 -7.16 -10.51
C LEU A 143 3.40 -7.81 -9.15
N VAL A 144 2.23 -7.52 -8.58
CA VAL A 144 1.77 -8.13 -7.32
C VAL A 144 1.61 -9.64 -7.50
N LYS A 145 0.98 -10.09 -8.59
CA LYS A 145 0.85 -11.52 -8.93
C LYS A 145 2.22 -12.20 -8.99
N GLN A 146 3.16 -11.63 -9.74
CA GLN A 146 4.50 -12.20 -9.88
C GLN A 146 5.21 -12.34 -8.52
N ARG A 147 5.10 -11.33 -7.64
CA ARG A 147 5.70 -11.37 -6.29
C ARG A 147 5.05 -12.43 -5.40
N LEU A 148 3.73 -12.57 -5.45
CA LEU A 148 3.00 -13.62 -4.74
C LEU A 148 3.40 -15.02 -5.24
N GLU A 149 3.54 -15.21 -6.56
CA GLU A 149 4.00 -16.47 -7.15
C GLU A 149 5.43 -16.81 -6.70
N GLN A 150 6.35 -15.84 -6.77
CA GLN A 150 7.72 -16.03 -6.29
C GLN A 150 7.75 -16.40 -4.80
N TYR A 151 6.93 -15.73 -3.98
CA TYR A 151 6.82 -16.02 -2.56
C TYR A 151 6.22 -17.40 -2.30
N TYR A 152 5.19 -17.80 -3.06
CA TYR A 152 4.60 -19.14 -3.00
C TYR A 152 5.65 -20.23 -3.25
N TYR A 153 6.43 -20.13 -4.33
CA TYR A 153 7.49 -21.11 -4.62
C TYR A 153 8.57 -21.13 -3.55
N GLN A 154 8.91 -19.97 -2.98
CA GLN A 154 9.87 -19.87 -1.89
C GLN A 154 9.38 -20.59 -0.62
N ILE A 155 8.11 -20.42 -0.24
CA ILE A 155 7.54 -21.13 0.91
C ILE A 155 7.35 -22.61 0.60
N ALA A 156 6.88 -22.97 -0.59
CA ALA A 156 6.65 -24.38 -0.96
C ALA A 156 7.94 -25.21 -0.96
N THR A 157 9.08 -24.58 -1.25
CA THR A 157 10.40 -25.22 -1.20
C THR A 157 10.96 -25.33 0.23
N GLN A 158 10.63 -24.40 1.13
CA GLN A 158 11.10 -24.39 2.51
C GLN A 158 10.18 -25.18 3.47
N ASP A 159 8.87 -25.00 3.33
CA ASP A 159 7.82 -25.58 4.17
C ASP A 159 6.57 -25.91 3.33
N PRO A 160 6.52 -27.08 2.67
CA PRO A 160 5.41 -27.47 1.79
C PRO A 160 4.08 -27.71 2.53
N SER A 161 4.11 -27.80 3.87
CA SER A 161 2.90 -27.97 4.70
C SER A 161 2.40 -26.66 5.30
N SER A 162 2.99 -25.51 4.91
CA SER A 162 2.63 -24.22 5.48
C SER A 162 1.16 -23.87 5.19
N PRO A 163 0.39 -23.43 6.19
CA PRO A 163 -0.98 -22.94 5.98
C PRO A 163 -1.01 -21.69 5.08
N ASN A 164 0.09 -20.94 5.03
CA ASN A 164 0.22 -19.74 4.22
C ASN A 164 0.18 -20.02 2.71
N LEU A 165 0.55 -21.22 2.25
CA LEU A 165 0.49 -21.58 0.83
C LEU A 165 -0.93 -21.47 0.26
N LYS A 166 -1.94 -21.92 1.02
CA LYS A 166 -3.34 -21.84 0.61
C LYS A 166 -3.79 -20.39 0.47
N ASN A 167 -3.40 -19.56 1.43
CA ASN A 167 -3.73 -18.14 1.45
C ASN A 167 -3.08 -17.40 0.26
N ILE A 168 -1.78 -17.61 0.05
CA ILE A 168 -1.05 -17.03 -1.08
C ILE A 168 -1.65 -17.48 -2.42
N SER A 169 -2.01 -18.77 -2.55
CA SER A 169 -2.65 -19.30 -3.75
C SER A 169 -4.01 -18.65 -4.04
N LEU A 170 -4.82 -18.43 -2.99
CA LEU A 170 -6.08 -17.71 -3.10
C LEU A 170 -5.85 -16.27 -3.58
N LEU A 171 -4.89 -15.56 -2.98
CA LEU A 171 -4.55 -14.19 -3.38
C LEU A 171 -4.08 -14.12 -4.84
N ILE A 172 -3.25 -15.07 -5.29
CA ILE A 172 -2.82 -15.16 -6.71
C ILE A 172 -4.05 -15.31 -7.62
N HIS A 173 -4.98 -16.20 -7.26
CA HIS A 173 -6.19 -16.44 -8.06
C HIS A 173 -7.09 -15.20 -8.12
N VAL A 174 -7.32 -14.53 -6.98
CA VAL A 174 -8.11 -13.30 -6.91
C VAL A 174 -7.46 -12.20 -7.73
N VAL A 175 -6.16 -11.93 -7.53
CA VAL A 175 -5.43 -10.92 -8.32
C VAL A 175 -5.50 -11.23 -9.81
N ASN A 176 -5.39 -12.51 -10.20
CA ASN A 176 -5.55 -12.92 -11.59
C ASN A 176 -6.98 -12.71 -12.11
N SER A 177 -8.00 -12.94 -11.30
CA SER A 177 -9.39 -12.64 -11.66
C SER A 177 -9.65 -11.14 -11.81
N LEU A 178 -8.92 -10.28 -11.09
CA LEU A 178 -9.02 -8.82 -11.21
C LEU A 178 -8.32 -8.28 -12.48
N LEU A 179 -7.50 -9.10 -13.15
CA LEU A 179 -6.84 -8.79 -14.42
C LEU A 179 -7.68 -9.17 -15.66
N GLN A 180 -8.77 -9.93 -15.48
CA GLN A 180 -9.68 -10.36 -16.55
C GLN A 180 -10.82 -9.36 -16.74
#